data_AF-A0A6C0H2M3-F1
#
_entry.id   AF-A0A6C0H2M3-F1
#
_cell.length_a   1.000
_cell.length_b   1.000
_cell.length_c   1.000
_cell.angle_alpha   90.00
_cell.angle_beta   90.00
_cell.angle_gamma   90.00
#
_symmetry.space_group_name_H-M   'P 1'
#
loop_
_entity.id
_entity.type
_entity.pdbx_description
1 polymer ?
#
loop_
_entity_poly.entity_id
_entity_poly.type
_entity_poly.pdbx_seq_one_letter_code
_entity_poly.pdbx_strand_id
1 'polypeptide(L)'
;MTSILESEYIQQTRPYSQSELRDSRVSLFKSLRLGETIAYHDNCRHIYLTKQNGRKENEIRKNGKLVDGKCSVCWKIGKTPRHLRDKARNLCSEYYKIFLNPPQFLSYQKLDLETVYYKWLYEN
;
A
#
# COMPACT_ATOMS: atom_id res chain seq x y z
N MET A 1 14.07 15.04 6.13
CA MET A 1 12.69 14.50 6.05
C MET A 1 12.69 13.20 6.83
N THR A 2 11.84 13.11 7.85
CA THR A 2 11.60 11.89 8.63
C THR A 2 10.81 10.91 7.76
N SER A 3 11.18 9.63 7.74
CA SER A 3 10.47 8.63 6.94
C SER A 3 9.11 8.32 7.58
N ILE A 4 8.08 8.06 6.77
CA ILE A 4 6.78 7.56 7.30
C ILE A 4 6.93 6.21 8.03
N LEU A 5 8.01 5.46 7.81
CA LEU A 5 8.30 4.23 8.58
C LEU A 5 8.76 4.50 10.02
N GLU A 6 9.06 5.76 10.34
CA GLU A 6 9.44 6.21 11.68
C GLU A 6 8.24 6.78 12.44
N SER A 7 7.07 6.97 11.79
CA SER A 7 5.88 7.43 12.49
C SER A 7 5.34 6.36 13.42
N GLU A 8 4.95 6.77 14.61
CA GLU A 8 4.24 5.93 15.56
C GLU A 8 2.74 5.94 15.27
N TYR A 9 2.07 4.83 15.59
CA TYR A 9 0.62 4.74 15.48
C TYR A 9 -0.03 5.72 16.46
N ILE A 10 -0.86 6.62 15.93
CA ILE A 10 -1.62 7.58 16.74
C ILE A 10 -2.97 6.96 17.09
N GLN A 11 -3.16 6.64 18.37
CA GLN A 11 -4.44 6.14 18.85
C GLN A 11 -5.52 7.20 18.70
N GLN A 12 -6.67 6.77 18.20
CA GLN A 12 -7.82 7.65 18.01
C GLN A 12 -8.45 8.04 19.34
N THR A 13 -8.86 9.30 19.43
CA THR A 13 -9.57 9.85 20.59
C THR A 13 -11.05 9.43 20.63
N ARG A 14 -11.58 8.94 19.51
CA ARG A 14 -12.96 8.46 19.38
C ARG A 14 -13.08 7.32 18.36
N PRO A 15 -14.16 6.52 18.40
CA PRO A 15 -14.47 5.57 17.33
C PRO A 15 -14.84 6.27 16.02
N TYR A 16 -14.54 5.59 14.91
CA TYR A 16 -14.90 5.99 13.56
C TYR A 16 -15.99 5.04 13.03
N SER A 17 -16.98 5.62 12.35
CA SER A 17 -17.97 4.86 11.59
C SER A 17 -17.35 4.22 10.35
N GLN A 18 -18.00 3.18 9.81
CA GLN A 18 -17.53 2.52 8.57
C GLN A 18 -17.56 3.48 7.36
N SER A 19 -18.49 4.45 7.30
CA SER A 19 -18.52 5.46 6.25
C SER A 19 -17.30 6.37 6.32
N GLU A 20 -16.98 6.92 7.50
CA GLU A 20 -15.81 7.79 7.69
C GLU A 20 -14.50 7.08 7.29
N LEU A 21 -14.37 5.80 7.65
CA LEU A 21 -13.20 4.99 7.29
C LEU A 21 -13.10 4.75 5.78
N ARG A 22 -14.23 4.50 5.10
CA ARG A 22 -14.28 4.34 3.64
C ARG A 22 -13.96 5.65 2.93
N ASP A 23 -14.53 6.77 3.38
CA ASP A 23 -14.26 8.09 2.80
C ASP A 23 -12.79 8.46 2.93
N SER A 24 -12.19 8.16 4.08
CA SER A 24 -10.75 8.35 4.32
C SER A 24 -9.89 7.49 3.39
N ARG A 25 -10.26 6.22 3.19
CA ARG A 25 -9.59 5.32 2.24
C ARG A 25 -9.67 5.82 0.80
N VAL A 26 -10.85 6.27 0.37
CA VAL A 26 -11.07 6.84 -0.96
C VAL A 26 -10.24 8.12 -1.14
N SER A 27 -10.17 8.97 -0.11
CA SER A 27 -9.36 10.18 -0.12
C SER A 27 -7.86 9.85 -0.29
N LEU A 28 -7.35 8.86 0.44
CA LEU A 28 -5.97 8.35 0.29
C LEU A 28 -5.69 7.88 -1.14
N PHE A 29 -6.60 7.09 -1.73
CA PHE A 29 -6.39 6.56 -3.07
C PHE A 29 -6.42 7.66 -4.13
N LYS A 30 -7.31 8.65 -3.97
CA LYS A 30 -7.37 9.82 -4.83
C LYS A 30 -6.12 10.68 -4.73
N SER A 31 -5.62 10.95 -3.52
CA SER A 31 -4.43 11.80 -3.33
C SER A 31 -3.18 11.19 -3.98
N LEU A 32 -3.05 9.87 -3.94
CA LEU A 32 -1.94 9.13 -4.55
C LEU A 32 -2.18 8.73 -6.01
N ARG A 33 -3.36 9.06 -6.56
CA ARG A 33 -3.82 8.69 -7.91
C ARG A 33 -3.76 7.17 -8.15
N LEU A 34 -4.20 6.39 -7.17
CA LEU A 34 -4.28 4.93 -7.28
C LEU A 34 -5.49 4.52 -8.12
N GLY A 35 -5.28 3.56 -9.01
CA GLY A 35 -6.32 2.93 -9.82
C GLY A 35 -6.93 1.74 -9.09
N GLU A 36 -7.83 1.05 -9.78
CA GLU A 36 -8.49 -0.17 -9.28
C GLU A 36 -7.69 -1.43 -9.62
N THR A 37 -6.70 -1.31 -10.52
CA THR A 37 -5.88 -2.43 -10.94
C THR A 37 -4.89 -2.83 -9.86
N ILE A 38 -5.00 -4.08 -9.40
CA ILE A 38 -4.09 -4.68 -8.43
C ILE A 38 -2.91 -5.30 -9.17
N ALA A 39 -1.71 -4.91 -8.78
CA ALA A 39 -0.46 -5.57 -9.13
C ALA A 39 -0.16 -6.69 -8.12
N TYR A 40 -0.16 -7.93 -8.60
CA TYR A 40 0.36 -9.09 -7.88
C TYR A 40 1.71 -9.51 -8.46
N HIS A 41 2.67 -9.86 -7.59
CA HIS A 41 3.97 -10.35 -8.04
C HIS A 41 4.28 -11.72 -7.43
N ASP A 42 4.18 -12.77 -8.23
CA ASP A 42 4.26 -14.18 -7.81
C ASP A 42 5.49 -14.49 -6.97
N ASN A 43 6.68 -14.03 -7.43
CA ASN A 43 7.96 -14.41 -6.82
C ASN A 43 8.16 -13.84 -5.42
N CYS A 44 7.61 -12.67 -5.12
CA CYS A 44 7.82 -11.99 -3.83
C CYS A 44 6.52 -11.80 -3.03
N ARG A 45 5.39 -12.27 -3.56
CA ARG A 45 4.06 -12.19 -2.95
C ARG A 45 3.70 -10.79 -2.47
N HIS A 46 4.12 -9.75 -3.19
CA HIS A 46 3.72 -8.38 -2.88
C HIS A 46 2.47 -8.01 -3.67
N ILE A 47 1.55 -7.30 -3.00
CA ILE A 47 0.31 -6.78 -3.61
C ILE A 47 0.19 -5.28 -3.39
N TYR A 48 -0.27 -4.56 -4.41
CA TYR A 48 -0.50 -3.12 -4.33
C TYR A 48 -1.38 -2.65 -5.48
N LEU A 49 -2.14 -1.59 -5.27
CA LEU A 49 -2.84 -0.87 -6.33
C LEU A 49 -1.86 -0.05 -7.15
N THR A 50 -1.97 -0.13 -8.48
CA THR A 50 -1.12 0.65 -9.38
C THR A 50 -1.64 2.08 -9.53
N LYS A 51 -0.75 3.04 -9.83
CA LYS A 51 -1.18 4.40 -10.20
C LYS A 51 -1.99 4.40 -11.49
N GLN A 52 -3.03 5.23 -11.54
CA GLN A 52 -3.87 5.46 -12.70
C GLN A 52 -3.06 5.95 -13.90
N ASN A 53 -3.33 5.38 -15.06
CA ASN A 53 -2.64 5.56 -16.33
C ASN A 53 -1.12 5.31 -16.24
N GLY A 54 -0.68 4.59 -15.20
CA GLY A 54 0.72 4.23 -15.01
C GLY A 54 1.14 3.08 -15.91
N ARG A 55 2.45 2.96 -16.16
CA ARG A 55 3.02 1.86 -16.97
C ARG A 55 2.54 0.48 -16.53
N LYS A 56 2.54 0.22 -15.22
CA LYS A 56 2.14 -1.08 -14.65
C LYS A 56 0.65 -1.37 -14.82
N GLU A 57 -0.19 -0.35 -14.69
CA GLU A 57 -1.62 -0.50 -14.93
C GLU A 57 -1.87 -0.89 -16.39
N ASN A 58 -1.27 -0.17 -17.33
CA ASN A 58 -1.41 -0.46 -18.76
C ASN A 58 -0.90 -1.85 -19.13
N GLU A 59 0.19 -2.29 -18.49
CA GLU A 59 0.74 -3.63 -18.66
C GLU A 59 -0.21 -4.72 -18.16
N ILE A 60 -0.74 -4.58 -16.94
CA ILE A 60 -1.70 -5.53 -16.37
C ILE A 60 -2.99 -5.55 -17.18
N ARG A 61 -3.50 -4.39 -17.62
CA ARG A 61 -4.68 -4.31 -18.49
C ARG A 61 -4.47 -5.00 -19.83
N LYS A 62 -3.26 -4.94 -20.40
CA LYS A 62 -2.93 -5.58 -21.69
C LYS A 62 -2.68 -7.08 -21.57
N ASN A 63 -1.96 -7.51 -20.52
CA ASN A 63 -1.42 -8.87 -20.41
C ASN A 63 -2.14 -9.72 -19.34
N GLY A 64 -3.07 -9.14 -18.57
CA GLY A 64 -3.73 -9.75 -17.41
C GLY A 64 -2.85 -9.85 -16.15
N LYS A 65 -1.53 -9.62 -16.27
CA LYS A 65 -0.56 -9.72 -15.18
C LYS A 65 0.66 -8.83 -15.40
N LEU A 66 1.46 -8.66 -14.35
CA LEU A 66 2.81 -8.11 -14.47
C LEU A 66 3.71 -9.13 -15.19
N VAL A 67 4.29 -8.71 -16.32
CA VAL A 67 5.20 -9.50 -17.14
C VAL A 67 6.65 -9.12 -16.83
N ASP A 68 6.91 -7.82 -16.64
CA ASP A 68 8.19 -7.33 -16.14
C ASP A 68 8.29 -7.67 -14.64
N GLY A 69 9.14 -8.64 -14.28
CA GLY A 69 9.42 -9.09 -12.90
C GLY A 69 10.00 -8.04 -11.93
N LYS A 70 9.82 -6.74 -12.22
CA LYS A 70 10.25 -5.61 -11.38
C LYS A 70 9.12 -5.20 -10.44
N CYS A 71 9.07 -5.79 -9.26
CA CYS A 71 8.14 -5.40 -8.21
C CYS A 71 8.45 -3.99 -7.67
N SER A 72 7.44 -3.09 -7.62
CA SER A 72 7.61 -1.72 -7.11
C SER A 72 8.02 -1.74 -5.64
N VAL A 73 7.45 -2.66 -4.88
CA VAL A 73 7.72 -2.83 -3.46
C VAL A 73 9.16 -3.26 -3.24
N CYS A 74 9.66 -4.26 -3.99
CA CYS A 74 11.08 -4.67 -3.89
C CYS A 74 12.03 -3.51 -4.22
N TRP A 75 11.71 -2.73 -5.26
CA TRP A 75 12.49 -1.54 -5.61
C TRP A 75 12.49 -0.50 -4.48
N LYS A 76 11.32 -0.22 -3.88
CA LYS A 76 11.18 0.75 -2.78
C LYS A 76 11.87 0.28 -1.49
N ILE A 77 11.86 -1.03 -1.18
CA ILE A 77 12.67 -1.61 -0.09
C ILE A 77 14.16 -1.36 -0.34
N GLY A 78 14.63 -1.56 -1.58
CA GLY A 78 16.03 -1.28 -1.95
C GLY A 78 16.43 0.18 -1.72
N LYS A 79 15.50 1.11 -1.98
CA LYS A 79 15.67 2.56 -1.74
C LYS A 79 15.47 2.99 -0.29
N THR A 80 14.86 2.15 0.54
CA THR A 80 14.65 2.45 1.97
C THR A 80 15.99 2.42 2.72
N PRO A 81 16.27 3.38 3.62
CA PRO A 81 17.46 3.38 4.47
C PRO A 81 17.67 2.06 5.19
N ARG A 82 18.93 1.61 5.30
CA ARG A 82 19.25 0.25 5.77
C ARG A 82 18.62 -0.10 7.11
N HIS A 83 18.57 0.85 8.05
CA HIS A 83 17.98 0.68 9.38
C HIS A 83 16.45 0.60 9.40
N LEU A 84 15.76 0.98 8.30
CA LEU A 84 14.30 0.91 8.16
C LEU A 84 13.82 -0.23 7.26
N ARG A 85 14.74 -0.98 6.63
CA ARG A 85 14.36 -2.05 5.68
C ARG A 85 13.54 -3.14 6.32
N ASP A 86 13.82 -3.50 7.57
CA ASP A 86 13.06 -4.53 8.27
C ASP A 86 11.65 -4.04 8.62
N LYS A 87 11.51 -2.77 9.01
CA LYS A 87 10.19 -2.13 9.16
C LYS A 87 9.41 -2.14 7.84
N ALA A 88 10.06 -1.80 6.72
CA ALA A 88 9.42 -1.84 5.40
C ALA A 88 8.96 -3.26 5.02
N ARG A 89 9.77 -4.29 5.28
CA ARG A 89 9.40 -5.70 5.03
C ARG A 89 8.22 -6.13 5.89
N ASN A 90 8.24 -5.78 7.18
CA ASN A 90 7.14 -6.08 8.09
C ASN A 90 5.85 -5.40 7.63
N LEU A 91 5.92 -4.12 7.26
CA LEU A 91 4.79 -3.37 6.69
C LEU A 91 4.20 -4.05 5.46
N CYS A 92 5.04 -4.53 4.54
CA CYS A 92 4.59 -5.26 3.35
C CYS A 92 3.92 -6.60 3.71
N SER A 93 4.48 -7.32 4.69
CA SER A 93 3.94 -8.60 5.15
C SER A 93 2.57 -8.42 5.82
N GLU A 94 2.43 -7.44 6.70
CA GLU A 94 1.17 -7.14 7.38
C GLU A 94 0.11 -6.67 6.39
N TYR A 95 0.49 -5.79 5.45
CA TYR A 95 -0.43 -5.35 4.39
C TYR A 95 -0.92 -6.55 3.56
N TYR A 96 -0.01 -7.43 3.14
CA TYR A 96 -0.36 -8.64 2.39
C TYR A 96 -1.34 -9.53 3.16
N LYS A 97 -1.06 -9.84 4.44
CA LYS A 97 -1.92 -10.71 5.26
C LYS A 97 -3.36 -10.19 5.36
N ILE A 98 -3.52 -8.87 5.49
CA ILE A 98 -4.84 -8.25 5.67
C ILE A 98 -5.56 -8.02 4.35
N PHE A 99 -4.85 -7.59 3.30
CA PHE A 99 -5.47 -7.09 2.07
C PHE A 99 -5.39 -8.06 0.89
N LEU A 100 -4.73 -9.22 1.03
CA LEU A 100 -4.87 -10.30 0.05
C LEU A 100 -6.32 -10.76 -0.06
N ASN A 101 -6.98 -10.88 1.09
CA ASN A 101 -8.42 -11.11 1.21
C ASN A 101 -9.02 -9.93 1.98
N PRO A 102 -9.39 -8.84 1.27
CA PRO A 102 -9.80 -7.60 1.91
C PRO A 102 -10.90 -7.83 2.96
N PRO A 103 -10.78 -7.24 4.16
CA PRO A 103 -11.75 -7.47 5.22
C PRO A 103 -13.08 -6.80 4.90
N GLN A 104 -14.19 -7.44 5.30
CA GLN A 104 -15.53 -6.88 5.16
C GLN A 104 -15.70 -5.55 5.92
N PHE A 105 -15.04 -5.43 7.08
CA PHE A 105 -15.05 -4.24 7.92
C PHE A 105 -13.67 -3.65 8.08
N LEU A 106 -13.58 -2.33 7.91
CA LEU A 106 -12.36 -1.58 8.11
C LEU A 106 -12.27 -1.14 9.57
N SER A 107 -11.10 -1.25 10.17
CA SER A 107 -10.79 -0.61 11.45
C SER A 107 -9.81 0.53 11.18
N TYR A 108 -9.71 1.48 12.11
CA TYR A 108 -8.74 2.56 11.97
C TYR A 108 -7.31 2.02 11.82
N GLN A 109 -6.94 1.00 12.60
CA GLN A 109 -5.63 0.34 12.49
C GLN A 109 -5.36 -0.22 11.08
N LYS A 110 -6.36 -0.84 10.44
CA LYS A 110 -6.21 -1.36 9.07
C LYS A 110 -6.06 -0.23 8.05
N LEU A 111 -6.82 0.85 8.22
CA LEU A 111 -6.71 2.03 7.37
C LEU A 111 -5.36 2.74 7.54
N ASP A 112 -4.88 2.86 8.77
CA ASP A 112 -3.57 3.44 9.09
C ASP A 112 -2.45 2.62 8.46
N LEU A 113 -2.49 1.29 8.62
CA LEU A 113 -1.55 0.38 7.95
C LEU A 113 -1.53 0.59 6.43
N GLU A 114 -2.70 0.64 5.79
CA GLU A 114 -2.81 0.88 4.35
C GLU A 114 -2.31 2.28 3.95
N THR A 115 -2.55 3.28 4.79
CA THR A 115 -2.06 4.65 4.60
C THR A 115 -0.55 4.69 4.64
N VAL A 116 0.07 4.14 5.69
CA VAL A 116 1.53 4.07 5.83
C VAL A 116 2.13 3.28 4.67
N TYR A 117 1.52 2.16 4.27
CA TYR A 117 1.96 1.35 3.14
C TYR A 117 2.00 2.13 1.83
N TYR A 118 0.89 2.78 1.44
CA TYR A 118 0.83 3.48 0.17
C TYR A 118 1.61 4.79 0.15
N LYS A 119 1.64 5.53 1.26
CA LYS A 119 2.51 6.70 1.40
C LYS A 119 3.97 6.30 1.32
N TRP A 120 4.39 5.27 2.06
CA TRP A 120 5.75 4.74 1.93
C TRP A 120 6.04 4.30 0.49
N LEU A 121 5.10 3.67 -0.21
CA LEU A 121 5.35 3.16 -1.56
C LEU A 121 5.48 4.29 -2.61
N TYR A 122 4.67 5.35 -2.49
CA TYR A 122 4.48 6.34 -3.56
C TYR A 122 4.89 7.77 -3.25
N GLU A 123 5.07 8.11 -1.98
CA GLU A 123 5.64 9.38 -1.53
C GLU A 123 7.15 9.18 -1.26
N ASN A 124 7.92 10.26 -1.32
CA ASN A 124 9.37 10.26 -1.15
C ASN A 124 9.77 10.67 0.25
#